data_AF-A0A2M7IHA0-F1
#
_entry.id   AF-A0A2M7IHA0-F1
#
_cell.length_a   1.000
_cell.length_b   1.000
_cell.length_c   1.000
_cell.angle_alpha   90.00
_cell.angle_beta   90.00
_cell.angle_gamma   90.00
#
_symmetry.space_group_name_H-M   'P 1'
#
loop_
_entity.id
_entity.type
_entity.pdbx_description
1 polymer ?
#
loop_
_entity_poly.entity_id
_entity_poly.type
_entity_poly.pdbx_seq_one_letter_code
_entity_poly.pdbx_strand_id
1 'polypeptide(L)'
;MSAKDILKTATRALRVNKGRTVLTMLGIVIGIMSIILVMSIGQGAQDLILGQIQGLGSRTIVVHAGRQPTGPTDVTSLFADSLKERDVEALKKKSNVPTLESVMPMVFGADSAIYGNEKYQVTIFGGTELAGKIFDISVAEGNFVTSDDVASAADVIIIGSKVKNELFGIESALGKKIRIKDKNLRVIGILPKKGQVSFFNFDEAVLLPYTTAQKYIFGIKYFNELVIQADSDATVSQTARDAEMTLRNMHSITDPEKDDFYLETQVDLAQRVSSITDILTYFLAMVAAISLLVGGIGIMNIMLVSVTERTREIGLRKAIGAKNRDILTQFLFESVILTCLGGAIGIFFGIILSI
;
A
#
# COMPACT_ATOMS: atom_id res chain seq x y z
N MET A 1 27.43 -48.07 -12.88
CA MET A 1 28.16 -46.77 -12.91
C MET A 1 28.09 -46.14 -11.53
N SER A 2 29.21 -45.63 -11.00
CA SER A 2 29.19 -44.89 -9.73
C SER A 2 28.61 -43.48 -9.94
N ALA A 3 28.00 -42.88 -8.91
CA ALA A 3 27.43 -41.52 -8.97
C ALA A 3 28.46 -40.46 -9.41
N LYS A 4 29.74 -40.66 -9.07
CA LYS A 4 30.85 -39.81 -9.51
C LYS A 4 31.08 -39.88 -11.03
N ASP A 5 30.93 -41.05 -11.64
CA ASP A 5 31.11 -41.24 -13.08
C ASP A 5 29.98 -40.59 -13.86
N ILE A 6 28.75 -40.66 -13.34
CA ILE A 6 27.58 -40.01 -13.92
C ILE A 6 27.75 -38.48 -13.90
N LEU A 7 28.18 -37.92 -12.77
CA LEU A 7 28.44 -36.48 -12.63
C LEU A 7 29.55 -35.99 -13.58
N LYS A 8 30.65 -36.75 -13.68
CA LYS A 8 31.77 -36.43 -14.58
C LYS A 8 31.38 -36.52 -16.06
N THR A 9 30.51 -37.46 -16.40
CA THR A 9 30.03 -37.65 -17.77
C THR A 9 29.00 -36.57 -18.15
N ALA A 10 28.08 -36.22 -17.24
CA ALA A 10 27.09 -35.16 -17.46
C ALA A 10 27.76 -33.78 -17.62
N THR A 11 28.70 -33.42 -16.73
CA THR A 11 29.44 -32.16 -16.83
C THR A 11 30.29 -32.05 -18.10
N ARG A 12 30.87 -33.16 -18.57
CA ARG A 12 31.58 -33.21 -19.86
C ARG A 12 30.62 -33.04 -21.05
N ALA A 13 29.46 -33.68 -21.01
CA ALA A 13 28.43 -33.59 -22.04
C ALA A 13 27.88 -32.16 -22.20
N LEU A 14 27.64 -31.45 -21.08
CA LEU A 14 27.22 -30.05 -21.06
C LEU A 14 28.28 -29.10 -21.67
N ARG A 15 29.57 -29.39 -21.47
CA ARG A 15 30.67 -28.60 -22.04
C ARG A 15 30.87 -28.75 -23.55
N VAL A 16 30.42 -29.85 -24.15
CA VAL A 16 30.54 -30.10 -25.60
C VAL A 16 29.48 -29.28 -26.38
N ASN A 17 28.27 -29.12 -25.84
CA ASN A 17 27.18 -28.36 -26.45
C ASN A 17 26.92 -27.03 -25.72
N LYS A 18 27.93 -26.14 -25.68
CA LYS A 18 27.89 -24.89 -24.89
C LYS A 18 26.71 -23.98 -25.23
N GLY A 19 26.48 -23.73 -26.53
CA GLY A 19 25.41 -22.81 -26.96
C GLY A 19 24.01 -23.27 -26.53
N ARG A 20 23.72 -24.56 -26.70
CA ARG A 20 22.43 -25.15 -26.29
C ARG A 20 22.29 -25.17 -24.77
N THR A 21 23.34 -25.53 -24.06
CA THR A 21 23.34 -25.55 -22.59
C THR A 21 23.09 -24.16 -22.01
N VAL A 22 23.77 -23.14 -22.55
CA VAL A 22 23.56 -21.74 -22.15
C VAL A 22 22.14 -21.27 -22.46
N LEU A 23 21.62 -21.51 -23.67
CA LEU A 23 20.27 -21.07 -24.05
C LEU A 23 19.18 -21.74 -23.18
N THR A 24 19.34 -23.02 -22.84
CA THR A 24 18.42 -23.74 -21.95
C THR A 24 18.46 -23.20 -20.53
N MET A 25 19.67 -23.04 -19.98
CA MET A 25 19.85 -22.50 -18.63
C MET A 25 19.35 -21.06 -18.54
N LEU A 26 19.55 -20.25 -19.57
CA LEU A 26 19.11 -18.85 -19.59
C LEU A 26 17.59 -18.71 -19.47
N GLY A 27 16.81 -19.59 -20.12
CA GLY A 27 15.37 -19.64 -19.94
C GLY A 27 14.95 -19.98 -18.50
N ILE A 28 15.61 -20.96 -17.87
CA ILE A 28 15.37 -21.36 -16.48
C ILE A 28 15.75 -20.23 -15.51
N VAL A 29 16.92 -19.62 -15.72
CA VAL A 29 17.46 -18.53 -14.92
C VAL A 29 16.51 -17.34 -14.97
N ILE A 30 16.12 -16.88 -16.17
CA ILE A 30 15.22 -15.74 -16.34
C ILE A 30 13.86 -16.05 -15.71
N GLY A 31 13.29 -17.24 -15.96
CA GLY A 31 12.00 -17.62 -15.37
C GLY A 31 12.01 -17.55 -13.84
N ILE A 32 12.97 -18.21 -13.19
CA ILE A 32 13.08 -18.24 -11.73
C ILE A 32 13.40 -16.85 -11.17
N MET A 33 14.33 -16.12 -11.80
CA MET A 33 14.69 -14.76 -11.40
C MET A 33 13.49 -13.81 -11.48
N SER A 34 12.75 -13.80 -12.60
CA SER A 34 11.58 -12.94 -12.77
C SER A 34 10.48 -13.24 -11.75
N ILE A 35 10.25 -14.51 -11.43
CA ILE A 35 9.24 -14.89 -10.42
C ILE A 35 9.64 -14.37 -9.04
N ILE A 36 10.90 -14.57 -8.63
CA ILE A 36 11.41 -14.09 -7.34
C ILE A 36 11.27 -12.56 -7.26
N LEU A 37 11.70 -11.85 -8.31
CA LEU A 37 11.61 -10.39 -8.36
C LEU A 37 10.18 -9.88 -8.19
N VAL A 38 9.23 -10.44 -8.94
CA VAL A 38 7.85 -9.99 -8.90
C VAL A 38 7.20 -10.32 -7.56
N MET A 39 7.51 -11.48 -6.96
CA MET A 39 7.03 -11.84 -5.61
C MET A 39 7.59 -10.91 -4.54
N SER A 40 8.90 -10.63 -4.56
CA SER A 40 9.54 -9.73 -3.60
C SER A 40 9.04 -8.30 -3.70
N ILE A 41 8.84 -7.79 -4.92
CA ILE A 41 8.22 -6.46 -5.13
C ILE A 41 6.80 -6.45 -4.57
N GLY A 42 6.03 -7.51 -4.80
CA GLY A 42 4.67 -7.65 -4.27
C GLY A 42 4.63 -7.61 -2.74
N GLN A 43 5.48 -8.40 -2.09
CA GLN A 43 5.58 -8.43 -0.63
C GLN A 43 6.07 -7.09 -0.06
N GLY A 44 7.11 -6.51 -0.66
CA GLY A 44 7.62 -5.20 -0.23
C GLY A 44 6.56 -4.11 -0.37
N ALA A 45 5.77 -4.12 -1.45
CA ALA A 45 4.64 -3.22 -1.61
C ALA A 45 3.55 -3.45 -0.56
N GLN A 46 3.22 -4.72 -0.25
CA GLN A 46 2.27 -5.07 0.80
C GLN A 46 2.72 -4.54 2.17
N ASP A 47 3.98 -4.78 2.53
CA ASP A 47 4.56 -4.35 3.82
C ASP A 47 4.59 -2.82 3.93
N LEU A 48 4.91 -2.12 2.83
CA LEU A 48 4.84 -0.65 2.77
C LEU A 48 3.41 -0.15 3.00
N ILE A 49 2.40 -0.74 2.36
CA ILE A 49 1.00 -0.34 2.53
C ILE A 49 0.52 -0.63 3.97
N LEU A 50 0.82 -1.81 4.50
CA LEU A 50 0.48 -2.17 5.89
C LEU A 50 1.16 -1.26 6.91
N GLY A 51 2.41 -0.87 6.65
CA GLY A 51 3.15 0.10 7.46
C GLY A 51 2.49 1.49 7.48
N GLN A 52 1.90 1.93 6.37
CA GLN A 52 1.15 3.19 6.32
C GLN A 52 -0.11 3.13 7.20
N ILE A 53 -0.83 2.01 7.19
CA ILE A 53 -2.07 1.81 7.98
C ILE A 53 -1.82 1.90 9.49
N GLN A 54 -0.65 1.48 9.97
CA GLN A 54 -0.29 1.51 11.40
C GLN A 54 -0.21 2.93 12.00
N GLY A 55 -0.08 3.96 11.17
CA GLY A 55 0.05 5.35 11.62
C GLY A 55 -1.20 5.97 12.26
N LEU A 56 -2.38 5.34 12.15
CA LEU A 56 -3.64 5.88 12.70
C LEU A 56 -3.93 5.43 14.15
N GLY A 57 -3.18 4.45 14.67
CA GLY A 57 -3.42 3.85 15.98
C GLY A 57 -4.57 2.82 15.97
N SER A 58 -4.39 1.72 16.71
CA SER A 58 -5.27 0.54 16.72
C SER A 58 -6.69 0.78 17.22
N ARG A 59 -6.94 1.92 17.87
CA ARG A 59 -8.24 2.32 18.42
C ARG A 59 -9.03 3.27 17.52
N THR A 60 -8.50 3.60 16.35
CA THR A 60 -9.08 4.58 15.45
C THR A 60 -10.05 3.91 14.48
N ILE A 61 -11.20 4.54 14.32
CA ILE A 61 -12.25 4.16 13.38
C ILE A 61 -12.54 5.39 12.53
N VAL A 62 -12.53 5.23 11.21
CA VAL A 62 -12.84 6.30 10.27
C VAL A 62 -14.27 6.12 9.79
N VAL A 63 -15.08 7.16 9.95
CA VAL A 63 -16.42 7.24 9.37
C VAL A 63 -16.29 8.06 8.08
N HIS A 64 -16.53 7.40 6.95
CA HIS A 64 -16.49 8.03 5.64
C HIS A 64 -17.89 8.49 5.23
N ALA A 65 -17.97 9.67 4.61
CA ALA A 65 -19.21 10.11 3.98
C ALA A 65 -19.47 9.31 2.69
N GLY A 66 -20.74 8.99 2.45
CA GLY A 66 -21.20 8.28 1.26
C GLY A 66 -21.26 6.76 1.43
N ARG A 67 -21.77 6.10 0.40
CA ARG A 67 -21.83 4.64 0.36
C ARG A 67 -20.43 4.05 0.31
N GLN A 68 -20.26 2.86 0.90
CA GLN A 68 -19.02 2.12 0.75
C GLN A 68 -18.77 1.83 -0.75
N PRO A 69 -17.63 2.26 -1.31
CA PRO A 69 -17.34 2.02 -2.72
C PRO A 69 -17.23 0.51 -2.98
N THR A 70 -17.98 -0.01 -3.94
CA THR A 70 -17.88 -1.42 -4.38
C THR A 70 -16.87 -1.61 -5.52
N GLY A 71 -16.29 -0.53 -6.04
CA GLY A 71 -15.29 -0.60 -7.10
C GLY A 71 -14.68 0.77 -7.49
N PRO A 72 -13.65 0.78 -8.35
CA PRO A 72 -12.89 1.98 -8.72
C PRO A 72 -13.70 3.03 -9.51
N THR A 73 -14.86 2.65 -10.05
CA THR A 73 -15.76 3.56 -10.78
C THR A 73 -16.72 4.33 -9.87
N ASP A 74 -16.78 4.03 -8.57
CA ASP A 74 -17.75 4.59 -7.62
C ASP A 74 -17.20 5.81 -6.85
N VAL A 75 -16.41 6.65 -7.53
CA VAL A 75 -15.76 7.85 -6.96
C VAL A 75 -16.74 8.95 -6.55
N THR A 76 -18.00 8.90 -7.01
CA THR A 76 -19.04 9.85 -6.61
C THR A 76 -19.47 9.71 -5.15
N SER A 77 -19.29 8.52 -4.56
CA SER A 77 -19.58 8.28 -3.13
C SER A 77 -18.66 9.10 -2.20
N LEU A 78 -17.42 9.40 -2.62
CA LEU A 78 -16.41 10.12 -1.84
C LEU A 78 -16.74 11.61 -1.60
N PHE A 79 -17.73 12.17 -2.30
CA PHE A 79 -18.14 13.57 -2.21
C PHE A 79 -19.57 13.74 -1.65
N ALA A 80 -20.06 12.75 -0.91
CA ALA A 80 -21.35 12.84 -0.24
C ALA A 80 -21.33 13.91 0.87
N ASP A 81 -22.47 14.56 1.07
CA ASP A 81 -22.66 15.59 2.09
C ASP A 81 -23.39 15.07 3.34
N SER A 82 -23.32 13.76 3.59
CA SER A 82 -24.12 13.07 4.61
C SER A 82 -23.71 13.42 6.04
N LEU A 83 -22.41 13.52 6.31
CA LEU A 83 -21.87 13.76 7.66
C LEU A 83 -21.89 15.26 8.00
N LYS A 84 -22.59 15.64 9.07
CA LYS A 84 -22.79 17.04 9.50
C LYS A 84 -22.50 17.22 10.99
N GLU A 85 -22.50 18.47 11.46
CA GLU A 85 -22.25 18.82 12.86
C GLU A 85 -23.21 18.10 13.83
N ARG A 86 -24.47 17.89 13.41
CA ARG A 86 -25.47 17.15 14.22
C ARG A 86 -25.03 15.72 14.54
N ASP A 87 -24.25 15.11 13.64
CA ASP A 87 -23.82 13.72 13.74
C ASP A 87 -22.62 13.62 14.70
N VAL A 88 -21.71 14.60 14.63
CA VAL A 88 -20.62 14.78 15.62
C VAL A 88 -21.20 14.93 17.02
N GLU A 89 -22.18 15.81 17.20
CA GLU A 89 -22.83 16.04 18.49
C GLU A 89 -23.64 14.83 18.98
N ALA A 90 -24.23 14.05 18.07
CA ALA A 90 -24.90 12.81 18.42
C ALA A 90 -23.91 11.72 18.87
N LEU A 91 -22.76 11.58 18.20
CA LEU A 91 -21.73 10.61 18.54
C LEU A 91 -21.09 10.93 19.91
N LYS A 92 -20.79 12.21 20.19
CA LYS A 92 -20.21 12.65 21.47
C LYS A 92 -21.08 12.31 22.70
N LYS A 93 -22.38 12.09 22.52
CA LYS A 93 -23.27 11.72 23.63
C LYS A 93 -22.95 10.31 24.10
N LYS A 94 -22.48 10.18 25.35
CA LYS A 94 -22.23 8.89 26.01
C LYS A 94 -23.47 7.99 26.11
N SER A 95 -24.68 8.53 25.97
CA SER A 95 -25.91 7.73 25.87
C SER A 95 -26.02 6.96 24.54
N ASN A 96 -25.38 7.47 23.50
CA ASN A 96 -25.40 6.90 22.15
C ASN A 96 -24.17 6.01 21.91
N VAL A 97 -22.99 6.50 22.27
CA VAL A 97 -21.72 5.77 22.13
C VAL A 97 -20.93 5.81 23.45
N PRO A 98 -21.15 4.87 24.39
CA PRO A 98 -20.54 4.90 25.71
C PRO A 98 -19.01 4.79 25.68
N THR A 99 -18.46 3.99 24.76
CA THR A 99 -17.03 3.63 24.65
C THR A 99 -16.22 4.55 23.73
N LEU A 100 -16.77 5.73 23.39
CA LEU A 100 -16.14 6.72 22.54
C LEU A 100 -15.22 7.64 23.35
N GLU A 101 -13.94 7.70 23.02
CA GLU A 101 -13.00 8.62 23.66
C GLU A 101 -13.04 10.01 23.03
N SER A 102 -12.96 10.08 21.69
CA SER A 102 -12.90 11.34 20.96
C SER A 102 -13.51 11.22 19.57
N VAL A 103 -14.00 12.35 19.05
CA VAL A 103 -14.53 12.51 17.68
C VAL A 103 -13.90 13.75 17.08
N MET A 104 -13.19 13.57 15.98
CA MET A 104 -12.59 14.65 15.22
C MET A 104 -13.24 14.73 13.84
N PRO A 105 -14.02 15.79 13.56
CA PRO A 105 -14.46 16.05 12.20
C PRO A 105 -13.28 16.47 11.33
N MET A 106 -13.29 16.00 10.09
CA MET A 106 -12.30 16.37 9.09
C MET A 106 -12.95 16.86 7.81
N VAL A 107 -12.32 17.87 7.24
CA VAL A 107 -12.60 18.37 5.90
C VAL A 107 -11.30 18.46 5.16
N PHE A 108 -11.24 18.01 3.92
CA PHE A 108 -10.03 18.10 3.14
C PHE A 108 -10.29 18.42 1.68
N GLY A 109 -9.25 18.91 1.02
CA GLY A 109 -9.26 19.24 -0.39
C GLY A 109 -7.89 19.76 -0.82
N ALA A 110 -7.77 20.21 -2.05
CA ALA A 110 -6.53 20.76 -2.58
C ALA A 110 -6.77 22.15 -3.16
N ASP A 111 -5.81 23.05 -2.94
CA ASP A 111 -5.80 24.38 -3.54
C ASP A 111 -4.37 24.92 -3.61
N SER A 112 -4.19 26.12 -4.18
CA SER A 112 -2.91 26.81 -4.20
C SER A 112 -2.76 27.76 -3.01
N ALA A 113 -1.66 27.61 -2.30
CA ALA A 113 -1.17 28.60 -1.36
C ALA A 113 -0.24 29.59 -2.07
N ILE A 114 -0.39 30.88 -1.77
CA ILE A 114 0.34 31.97 -2.43
C ILE A 114 1.00 32.84 -1.35
N TYR A 115 2.28 33.16 -1.56
CA TYR A 115 3.03 34.12 -0.76
C TYR A 115 3.95 34.94 -1.67
N GLY A 116 3.77 36.26 -1.71
CA GLY A 116 4.49 37.11 -2.65
C GLY A 116 4.25 36.69 -4.10
N ASN A 117 5.33 36.30 -4.80
CA ASN A 117 5.28 35.77 -6.17
C ASN A 117 5.31 34.23 -6.22
N GLU A 118 5.46 33.56 -5.07
CA GLU A 118 5.51 32.11 -4.99
C GLU A 118 4.10 31.52 -4.88
N LYS A 119 3.88 30.41 -5.59
CA LYS A 119 2.62 29.67 -5.62
C LYS A 119 2.91 28.18 -5.55
N TYR A 120 2.33 27.51 -4.57
CA TYR A 120 2.51 26.08 -4.36
C TYR A 120 1.16 25.39 -4.14
N GLN A 121 0.96 24.22 -4.75
CA GLN A 121 -0.24 23.42 -4.55
C GLN A 121 -0.13 22.67 -3.22
N VAL A 122 -1.14 22.82 -2.37
CA VAL A 122 -1.17 22.25 -1.03
C VAL A 122 -2.40 21.40 -0.84
N THR A 123 -2.27 20.34 -0.03
CA THR A 123 -3.43 19.63 0.51
C THR A 123 -3.88 20.34 1.77
N ILE A 124 -5.14 20.76 1.78
CA ILE A 124 -5.77 21.44 2.90
C ILE A 124 -6.43 20.40 3.79
N PHE A 125 -6.07 20.40 5.07
CA PHE A 125 -6.76 19.68 6.14
C PHE A 125 -7.40 20.67 7.09
N GLY A 126 -8.73 20.66 7.11
CA GLY A 126 -9.56 21.27 8.14
C GLY A 126 -9.79 20.26 9.27
N GLY A 127 -9.26 20.54 10.45
CA GLY A 127 -9.40 19.66 11.62
C GLY A 127 -9.57 20.43 12.91
N THR A 128 -9.31 19.74 14.02
CA THR A 128 -9.30 20.30 15.39
C THR A 128 -7.92 20.12 16.01
N GLU A 129 -7.75 20.56 17.26
CA GLU A 129 -6.55 20.29 18.06
C GLU A 129 -6.27 18.78 18.24
N LEU A 130 -7.30 17.93 18.08
CA LEU A 130 -7.16 16.47 18.19
C LEU A 130 -6.30 15.87 17.08
N ALA A 131 -6.14 16.56 15.94
CA ALA A 131 -5.32 16.08 14.83
C ALA A 131 -3.89 15.78 15.28
N GLY A 132 -3.35 16.59 16.19
CA GLY A 132 -2.03 16.40 16.78
C GLY A 132 -1.87 15.06 17.50
N LYS A 133 -2.89 14.69 18.29
CA LYS A 133 -2.88 13.44 19.07
C LYS A 133 -3.20 12.21 18.21
N ILE A 134 -4.17 12.34 17.31
CA ILE A 134 -4.66 11.21 16.49
C ILE A 134 -3.63 10.80 15.43
N PHE A 135 -3.01 11.77 14.75
CA PHE A 135 -2.00 11.51 13.71
C PHE A 135 -0.56 11.59 14.23
N ASP A 136 -0.38 11.72 15.55
CA ASP A 136 0.92 11.87 16.21
C ASP A 136 1.76 13.02 15.62
N ILE A 137 1.10 14.13 15.25
CA ILE A 137 1.76 15.30 14.66
C ILE A 137 1.98 16.38 15.72
N SER A 138 3.25 16.77 15.90
CA SER A 138 3.63 17.92 16.74
C SER A 138 4.25 19.01 15.89
N VAL A 139 4.03 20.29 16.23
CA VAL A 139 4.72 21.40 15.57
C VAL A 139 6.19 21.44 15.97
N ALA A 140 7.06 21.67 14.98
CA ALA A 140 8.49 21.91 15.21
C ALA A 140 8.73 23.34 15.70
N GLU A 141 7.98 24.29 15.14
CA GLU A 141 8.05 25.70 15.50
C GLU A 141 6.64 26.27 15.66
N GLY A 142 6.44 27.15 16.65
CA GLY A 142 5.16 27.82 16.89
C GLY A 142 4.18 27.01 17.73
N ASN A 143 2.89 27.20 17.49
CA ASN A 143 1.81 26.58 18.26
C ASN A 143 0.89 25.74 17.37
N PHE A 144 0.28 24.72 17.97
CA PHE A 144 -0.79 23.96 17.33
C PHE A 144 -2.12 24.73 17.36
N VAL A 145 -3.07 24.33 16.51
CA VAL A 145 -4.45 24.87 16.54
C VAL A 145 -5.10 24.51 17.88
N THR A 146 -5.86 25.45 18.45
CA THR A 146 -6.60 25.27 19.69
C THR A 146 -8.11 25.14 19.45
N SER A 147 -8.85 24.68 20.45
CA SER A 147 -10.31 24.62 20.40
C SER A 147 -10.96 26.00 20.19
N ASP A 148 -10.35 27.06 20.73
CA ASP A 148 -10.82 28.45 20.58
C ASP A 148 -10.64 28.96 19.14
N ASP A 149 -9.55 28.56 18.47
CA ASP A 149 -9.33 28.84 17.05
C ASP A 149 -10.42 28.19 16.19
N VAL A 150 -10.85 26.97 16.56
CA VAL A 150 -11.97 26.28 15.91
C VAL A 150 -13.29 26.98 16.15
N ALA A 151 -13.61 27.30 17.40
CA ALA A 151 -14.87 27.96 17.75
C ALA A 151 -15.02 29.35 17.11
N SER A 152 -13.92 30.10 17.00
CA SER A 152 -13.92 31.45 16.41
C SER A 152 -13.76 31.48 14.89
N ALA A 153 -13.56 30.31 14.25
CA ALA A 153 -13.15 30.21 12.84
C ALA A 153 -11.95 31.11 12.53
N ALA A 154 -10.90 30.97 13.34
CA ALA A 154 -9.72 31.81 13.29
C ALA A 154 -8.97 31.69 11.96
N ASP A 155 -8.39 32.81 11.53
CA ASP A 155 -7.60 32.94 10.30
C ASP A 155 -6.16 32.47 10.51
N VAL A 156 -5.99 31.25 11.03
CA VAL A 156 -4.70 30.65 11.37
C VAL A 156 -4.45 29.39 10.57
N ILE A 157 -3.17 29.10 10.31
CA ILE A 157 -2.75 27.92 9.56
C ILE A 157 -1.42 27.38 10.09
N ILE A 158 -1.28 26.06 10.03
CA ILE A 158 -0.04 25.34 10.24
C ILE A 158 0.39 24.80 8.90
N ILE A 159 1.67 24.92 8.57
CA ILE A 159 2.19 24.50 7.26
C ILE A 159 3.18 23.34 7.40
N GLY A 160 3.15 22.45 6.41
CA GLY A 160 4.12 21.38 6.25
C GLY A 160 5.52 21.90 5.92
N SER A 161 6.52 21.06 6.17
CA SER A 161 7.94 21.39 5.96
C SER A 161 8.26 21.72 4.49
N LYS A 162 7.63 21.03 3.53
CA LYS A 162 7.80 21.30 2.10
C LYS A 162 7.07 22.57 1.68
N VAL A 163 5.85 22.80 2.17
CA VAL A 163 5.12 24.05 1.95
C VAL A 163 5.93 25.27 2.44
N LYS A 164 6.57 25.16 3.61
CA LYS A 164 7.46 26.20 4.13
C LYS A 164 8.61 26.49 3.16
N ASN A 165 9.28 25.45 2.68
CA ASN A 165 10.45 25.59 1.81
C ASN A 165 10.08 26.18 0.44
N GLU A 166 8.97 25.75 -0.16
CA GLU A 166 8.53 26.22 -1.47
C GLU A 166 8.03 27.67 -1.42
N LEU A 167 7.29 28.07 -0.38
CA LEU A 167 6.72 29.42 -0.31
C LEU A 167 7.68 30.45 0.29
N PHE A 168 8.52 30.07 1.25
CA PHE A 168 9.35 31.01 2.01
C PHE A 168 10.86 30.79 1.79
N GLY A 169 11.29 29.66 1.23
CA GLY A 169 12.71 29.31 1.09
C GLY A 169 13.43 29.34 2.43
N ILE A 170 14.45 30.19 2.54
CA ILE A 170 15.26 30.38 3.74
C ILE A 170 14.54 31.28 4.76
N GLU A 171 13.56 32.06 4.33
CA GLU A 171 12.85 33.02 5.17
C GLU A 171 12.01 32.32 6.27
N SER A 172 11.86 32.99 7.43
CA SER A 172 10.96 32.50 8.49
C SER A 172 9.51 32.65 8.06
N ALA A 173 8.70 31.60 8.22
CA ALA A 173 7.29 31.59 7.85
C ALA A 173 6.36 31.99 9.00
N LEU A 174 6.79 31.80 10.26
CA LEU A 174 5.95 32.08 11.43
C LEU A 174 5.49 33.54 11.50
N GLY A 175 4.22 33.74 11.82
CA GLY A 175 3.58 35.05 11.94
C GLY A 175 3.20 35.71 10.61
N LYS A 176 3.69 35.19 9.47
CA LYS A 176 3.35 35.72 8.15
C LYS A 176 2.02 35.20 7.66
N LYS A 177 1.49 35.84 6.63
CA LYS A 177 0.21 35.46 6.02
C LYS A 177 0.46 34.83 4.65
N ILE A 178 -0.13 33.66 4.44
CA ILE A 178 -0.26 33.06 3.11
C ILE A 178 -1.71 33.22 2.66
N ARG A 179 -1.91 33.32 1.35
CA ARG A 179 -3.25 33.41 0.76
C ARG A 179 -3.65 32.08 0.16
N ILE A 180 -4.82 31.59 0.54
CA ILE A 180 -5.47 30.44 -0.08
C ILE A 180 -6.84 30.93 -0.55
N LYS A 181 -7.12 30.77 -1.85
CA LYS A 181 -8.22 31.47 -2.53
C LYS A 181 -8.21 32.99 -2.26
N ASP A 182 -9.24 33.49 -1.61
CA ASP A 182 -9.45 34.90 -1.26
C ASP A 182 -9.17 35.19 0.22
N LYS A 183 -8.66 34.20 0.98
CA LYS A 183 -8.46 34.30 2.42
C LYS A 183 -6.98 34.35 2.79
N ASN A 184 -6.62 35.34 3.59
CA ASN A 184 -5.28 35.46 4.17
C ASN A 184 -5.23 34.76 5.52
N LEU A 185 -4.40 33.72 5.64
CA LEU A 185 -4.24 32.91 6.83
C LEU A 185 -2.86 33.13 7.44
N ARG A 186 -2.80 33.39 8.75
CA ARG A 186 -1.55 33.61 9.47
C ARG A 186 -0.92 32.27 9.86
N VAL A 187 0.33 32.06 9.48
CA VAL A 187 1.11 30.89 9.88
C VAL A 187 1.40 30.96 11.37
N ILE A 188 0.88 30.01 12.14
CA ILE A 188 1.08 29.91 13.60
C ILE A 188 1.98 28.75 14.00
N GLY A 189 2.19 27.79 13.10
CA GLY A 189 3.02 26.62 13.34
C GLY A 189 3.61 26.05 12.05
N ILE A 190 4.73 25.36 12.20
CA ILE A 190 5.41 24.64 11.12
C ILE A 190 5.59 23.18 11.58
N LEU A 191 5.16 22.23 10.76
CA LEU A 191 5.36 20.81 11.04
C LEU A 191 6.81 20.39 10.72
N PRO A 192 7.39 19.46 11.51
CA PRO A 192 8.66 18.84 11.17
C PRO A 192 8.52 18.04 9.88
N LYS A 193 9.66 17.73 9.25
CA LYS A 193 9.69 16.77 8.14
C LYS A 193 9.33 15.38 8.66
N LYS A 194 8.10 14.93 8.36
CA LYS A 194 7.58 13.62 8.79
C LYS A 194 7.28 12.72 7.58
N GLY A 195 6.99 13.29 6.42
CA GLY A 195 6.60 12.57 5.22
C GLY A 195 5.14 12.13 5.24
N GLN A 196 4.87 10.96 4.65
CA GLN A 196 3.54 10.37 4.60
C GLN A 196 3.22 9.62 5.90
N VAL A 197 2.14 10.01 6.56
CA VAL A 197 1.56 9.31 7.71
C VAL A 197 0.16 8.86 7.31
N SER A 198 -0.11 7.56 7.39
CA SER A 198 -1.32 6.99 6.80
C SER A 198 -1.44 7.38 5.32
N PHE A 199 -2.59 7.88 4.89
CA PHE A 199 -2.83 8.33 3.52
C PHE A 199 -2.49 9.80 3.28
N PHE A 200 -1.94 10.51 4.29
CA PHE A 200 -1.71 11.95 4.22
C PHE A 200 -0.22 12.30 4.26
N ASN A 201 0.21 13.13 3.30
CA ASN A 201 1.54 13.70 3.30
C ASN A 201 1.53 15.05 4.02
N PHE A 202 1.93 15.05 5.29
CA PHE A 202 1.92 16.26 6.12
C PHE A 202 3.01 17.27 5.74
N ASP A 203 4.02 16.88 4.96
CA ASP A 203 5.05 17.81 4.48
C ASP A 203 4.50 18.77 3.41
N GLU A 204 3.54 18.31 2.61
CA GLU A 204 2.88 19.05 1.52
C GLU A 204 1.51 19.61 1.94
N ALA A 205 1.14 19.38 3.20
CA ALA A 205 -0.15 19.75 3.74
C ALA A 205 -0.14 21.11 4.42
N VAL A 206 -1.33 21.67 4.55
CA VAL A 206 -1.63 22.76 5.48
C VAL A 206 -2.78 22.35 6.38
N LEU A 207 -2.66 22.63 7.68
CA LEU A 207 -3.68 22.33 8.68
C LEU A 207 -4.28 23.63 9.21
N LEU A 208 -5.61 23.72 9.24
CA LEU A 208 -6.34 24.85 9.78
C LEU A 208 -7.61 24.38 10.50
N PRO A 209 -8.28 25.24 11.27
CA PRO A 209 -9.59 24.91 11.82
C PRO A 209 -10.58 24.46 10.74
N TYR A 210 -11.30 23.36 11.00
CA TYR A 210 -12.30 22.85 10.05
C TYR A 210 -13.39 23.89 9.75
N THR A 211 -13.75 24.72 10.73
CA THR A 211 -14.73 25.80 10.61
C THR A 211 -14.28 26.87 9.61
N THR A 212 -12.99 27.22 9.62
CA THR A 212 -12.36 28.13 8.65
C THR A 212 -12.33 27.50 7.26
N ALA A 213 -11.94 26.22 7.16
CA ALA A 213 -11.89 25.49 5.90
C ALA A 213 -13.28 25.38 5.24
N GLN A 214 -14.30 24.96 5.99
CA GLN A 214 -15.68 24.85 5.51
C GLN A 214 -16.23 26.19 5.02
N LYS A 215 -16.08 27.24 5.83
CA LYS A 215 -16.72 28.53 5.58
C LYS A 215 -16.02 29.36 4.50
N TYR A 216 -14.70 29.45 4.55
CA TYR A 216 -13.95 30.41 3.73
C TYR A 216 -13.19 29.77 2.56
N ILE A 217 -12.91 28.47 2.61
CA ILE A 217 -12.15 27.79 1.57
C ILE A 217 -13.06 26.96 0.69
N PHE A 218 -13.85 26.05 1.26
CA PHE A 218 -14.65 25.10 0.47
C PHE A 218 -16.10 25.54 0.24
N GLY A 219 -16.68 26.36 1.13
CA GLY A 219 -18.08 26.78 1.02
C GLY A 219 -19.08 25.66 1.29
N ILE A 220 -18.72 24.71 2.17
CA ILE A 220 -19.52 23.51 2.47
C ILE A 220 -19.98 23.49 3.93
N LYS A 221 -20.94 22.61 4.26
CA LYS A 221 -21.50 22.43 5.61
C LYS A 221 -21.48 20.98 6.08
N TYR A 222 -20.68 20.15 5.42
CA TYR A 222 -20.54 18.73 5.70
C TYR A 222 -19.06 18.39 5.95
N PHE A 223 -18.83 17.21 6.50
CA PHE A 223 -17.52 16.63 6.73
C PHE A 223 -17.24 15.56 5.68
N ASN A 224 -15.99 15.45 5.25
CA ASN A 224 -15.57 14.35 4.40
C ASN A 224 -15.45 13.06 5.22
N GLU A 225 -14.89 13.19 6.43
CA GLU A 225 -14.65 12.09 7.35
C GLU A 225 -14.88 12.52 8.80
N LEU A 226 -15.31 11.59 9.66
CA LEU A 226 -15.20 11.71 11.10
C LEU A 226 -14.23 10.66 11.60
N VAL A 227 -13.16 11.08 12.26
CA VAL A 227 -12.21 10.16 12.90
C VAL A 227 -12.59 10.01 14.34
N ILE A 228 -12.97 8.80 14.74
CA ILE A 228 -13.39 8.49 16.11
C ILE A 228 -12.38 7.56 16.77
N GLN A 229 -12.15 7.74 18.07
CA GLN A 229 -11.30 6.84 18.85
C GLN A 229 -12.12 6.11 19.90
N ALA A 230 -11.93 4.79 20.01
CA ALA A 230 -12.48 4.00 21.09
C ALA A 230 -11.65 4.14 22.37
N ASP A 231 -12.28 4.00 23.54
CA ASP A 231 -11.61 4.07 24.86
C ASP A 231 -10.51 2.99 25.04
N SER A 232 -10.60 1.86 24.34
CA SER A 232 -9.60 0.78 24.34
C SER A 232 -9.65 -0.05 23.05
N ASP A 233 -8.58 -0.79 22.76
CA ASP A 233 -8.53 -1.71 21.60
C ASP A 233 -9.66 -2.75 21.65
N ALA A 234 -9.99 -3.25 22.84
CA ALA A 234 -11.06 -4.23 23.04
C ALA A 234 -12.46 -3.68 22.73
N THR A 235 -12.63 -2.36 22.80
CA THR A 235 -13.92 -1.69 22.58
C THR A 235 -14.14 -1.21 21.15
N VAL A 236 -13.14 -1.32 20.26
CA VAL A 236 -13.22 -0.81 18.87
C VAL A 236 -14.45 -1.32 18.13
N SER A 237 -14.68 -2.64 18.13
CA SER A 237 -15.84 -3.23 17.46
C SER A 237 -17.17 -2.80 18.09
N GLN A 238 -17.21 -2.53 19.40
CA GLN A 238 -18.40 -2.05 20.08
C GLN A 238 -18.67 -0.58 19.72
N THR A 239 -17.64 0.28 19.80
CA THR A 239 -17.71 1.69 19.40
C THR A 239 -18.14 1.83 17.94
N ALA A 240 -17.63 0.99 17.04
CA ALA A 240 -18.04 1.00 15.64
C ALA A 240 -19.53 0.70 15.48
N ARG A 241 -20.03 -0.38 16.11
CA ARG A 241 -21.46 -0.74 16.05
C ARG A 241 -22.36 0.35 16.64
N ASP A 242 -21.98 0.92 17.78
CA ASP A 242 -22.76 1.95 18.45
C ASP A 242 -22.78 3.27 17.64
N ALA A 243 -21.65 3.62 17.03
CA ALA A 243 -21.55 4.76 16.11
C ALA A 243 -22.40 4.53 14.85
N GLU A 244 -22.32 3.35 14.24
CA GLU A 244 -23.13 2.96 13.07
C GLU A 244 -24.64 3.06 13.38
N MET A 245 -25.09 2.49 14.50
CA MET A 245 -26.49 2.60 14.93
C MET A 245 -26.91 4.05 15.18
N THR A 246 -26.04 4.84 15.81
CA THR A 246 -26.31 6.26 16.09
C THR A 246 -26.48 7.05 14.79
N LEU A 247 -25.58 6.85 13.82
CA LEU A 247 -25.62 7.53 12.53
C LEU A 247 -26.82 7.09 11.69
N ARG A 248 -27.13 5.78 11.62
CA ARG A 248 -28.34 5.29 10.94
C ARG A 248 -29.61 5.94 11.51
N ASN A 249 -29.71 6.02 12.84
CA ASN A 249 -30.84 6.68 13.50
C ASN A 249 -30.91 8.18 13.16
N MET A 250 -29.78 8.90 13.21
CA MET A 250 -29.69 10.32 12.87
C MET A 250 -30.04 10.61 11.40
N HIS A 251 -29.72 9.68 10.51
CA HIS A 251 -29.95 9.78 9.08
C HIS A 251 -31.29 9.16 8.65
N SER A 252 -32.06 8.59 9.60
CA SER A 252 -33.33 7.90 9.35
C SER A 252 -33.21 6.72 8.37
N ILE A 253 -32.08 6.03 8.41
CA ILE A 253 -31.80 4.85 7.60
C ILE A 253 -32.33 3.61 8.32
N THR A 254 -33.29 2.94 7.70
CA THR A 254 -33.90 1.69 8.20
C THR A 254 -33.38 0.45 7.46
N ASP A 255 -32.84 0.64 6.26
CA ASP A 255 -32.30 -0.40 5.39
C ASP A 255 -30.78 -0.23 5.30
N PRO A 256 -29.97 -1.16 5.86
CA PRO A 256 -28.51 -1.10 5.81
C PRO A 256 -27.94 -0.97 4.39
N GLU A 257 -28.63 -1.52 3.39
CA GLU A 257 -28.23 -1.40 1.99
C GLU A 257 -28.40 0.02 1.46
N LYS A 258 -28.90 0.98 2.25
CA LYS A 258 -29.09 2.40 1.91
C LYS A 258 -28.22 3.33 2.73
N ASP A 259 -27.23 2.80 3.45
CA ASP A 259 -26.30 3.62 4.20
C ASP A 259 -25.64 4.67 3.32
N ASP A 260 -25.60 5.91 3.81
CA ASP A 260 -24.92 7.04 3.18
C ASP A 260 -23.62 7.40 3.92
N PHE A 261 -23.11 6.45 4.70
CA PHE A 261 -21.80 6.48 5.35
C PHE A 261 -21.29 5.04 5.46
N TYR A 262 -20.01 4.87 5.76
CA TYR A 262 -19.50 3.57 6.18
C TYR A 262 -18.36 3.77 7.18
N LEU A 263 -18.20 2.77 8.05
CA LEU A 263 -17.13 2.74 9.04
C LEU A 263 -16.01 1.83 8.54
N GLU A 264 -14.80 2.23 8.87
CA GLU A 264 -13.60 1.50 8.54
C GLU A 264 -12.65 1.49 9.73
N THR A 265 -12.33 0.29 10.21
CA THR A 265 -11.32 0.12 11.26
C THR A 265 -9.96 -0.19 10.65
N GLN A 266 -8.89 -0.05 11.43
CA GLN A 266 -7.55 -0.45 11.01
C GLN A 266 -7.48 -1.95 10.66
N VAL A 267 -8.25 -2.79 11.37
CA VAL A 267 -8.32 -4.23 11.12
C VAL A 267 -8.99 -4.51 9.78
N ASP A 268 -10.08 -3.81 9.46
CA ASP A 268 -10.78 -3.97 8.19
C ASP A 268 -9.88 -3.57 7.01
N LEU A 269 -9.17 -2.44 7.13
CA LEU A 269 -8.19 -1.97 6.15
C LEU A 269 -7.08 -3.00 5.92
N ALA A 270 -6.46 -3.49 7.00
CA ALA A 270 -5.39 -4.47 6.93
C ALA A 270 -5.87 -5.78 6.27
N GLN A 271 -7.07 -6.25 6.61
CA GLN A 271 -7.65 -7.45 6.04
C GLN A 271 -7.98 -7.29 4.56
N ARG A 272 -8.47 -6.11 4.14
CA ARG A 272 -8.72 -5.79 2.72
C ARG A 272 -7.43 -5.77 1.91
N VAL A 273 -6.41 -5.08 2.42
CA VAL A 273 -5.08 -5.05 1.77
C VAL A 273 -4.54 -6.47 1.66
N SER A 274 -4.55 -7.25 2.74
CA SER A 274 -4.11 -8.66 2.73
C SER A 274 -4.87 -9.48 1.70
N SER A 275 -6.19 -9.34 1.64
CA SER A 275 -7.02 -10.11 0.69
C SER A 275 -6.66 -9.77 -0.77
N ILE A 276 -6.43 -8.49 -1.08
CA ILE A 276 -6.03 -8.04 -2.42
C ILE A 276 -4.63 -8.59 -2.76
N THR A 277 -3.67 -8.46 -1.84
CA THR A 277 -2.29 -8.92 -2.05
C THR A 277 -2.19 -10.44 -2.13
N ASP A 278 -3.04 -11.17 -1.39
CA ASP A 278 -3.11 -12.63 -1.47
C ASP A 278 -3.63 -13.07 -2.84
N ILE A 279 -4.66 -12.42 -3.37
CA ILE A 279 -5.17 -12.68 -4.73
C ILE A 279 -4.08 -12.43 -5.77
N LEU A 280 -3.37 -11.31 -5.67
CA LEU A 280 -2.24 -10.99 -6.57
C LEU A 280 -1.13 -12.04 -6.43
N THR A 281 -0.81 -12.46 -5.22
CA THR A 281 0.19 -13.50 -4.95
C THR A 281 -0.21 -14.82 -5.58
N TYR A 282 -1.47 -15.26 -5.46
CA TYR A 282 -1.96 -16.47 -6.11
C TYR A 282 -1.94 -16.36 -7.64
N PHE A 283 -2.32 -15.20 -8.17
CA PHE A 283 -2.25 -14.94 -9.61
C PHE A 283 -0.80 -15.04 -10.12
N LEU A 284 0.15 -14.41 -9.43
CA LEU A 284 1.57 -14.49 -9.76
C LEU A 284 2.13 -15.90 -9.62
N ALA A 285 1.72 -16.64 -8.58
CA ALA A 285 2.08 -18.05 -8.41
C ALA A 285 1.54 -18.92 -9.55
N MET A 286 0.34 -18.64 -10.08
CA MET A 286 -0.20 -19.33 -11.25
C MET A 286 0.61 -19.01 -12.52
N VAL A 287 0.95 -17.75 -12.75
CA VAL A 287 1.83 -17.34 -13.87
C VAL A 287 3.20 -17.99 -13.76
N ALA A 288 3.74 -18.08 -12.54
CA ALA A 288 4.99 -18.78 -12.24
C ALA A 288 4.89 -20.28 -12.56
N ALA A 289 3.80 -20.94 -12.17
CA ALA A 289 3.56 -22.34 -12.47
C ALA A 289 3.46 -22.59 -13.99
N ILE A 290 2.78 -21.73 -14.74
CA ILE A 290 2.71 -21.80 -16.21
C ILE A 290 4.10 -21.59 -16.82
N SER A 291 4.86 -20.61 -16.34
CA SER A 291 6.23 -20.34 -16.80
C SER A 291 7.16 -21.52 -16.55
N LEU A 292 7.03 -22.18 -15.40
CA LEU A 292 7.76 -23.40 -15.09
C LEU A 292 7.38 -24.55 -16.04
N LEU A 293 6.10 -24.69 -16.38
CA LEU A 293 5.62 -25.69 -17.33
C LEU A 293 6.19 -25.44 -18.73
N VAL A 294 6.15 -24.19 -19.22
CA VAL A 294 6.73 -23.79 -20.52
C VAL A 294 8.24 -24.01 -20.53
N GLY A 295 8.94 -23.66 -19.44
CA GLY A 295 10.36 -23.97 -19.25
C GLY A 295 10.64 -25.47 -19.29
N GLY A 296 9.77 -26.27 -18.67
CA GLY A 296 9.81 -27.74 -18.70
C GLY A 296 9.65 -28.30 -20.11
N ILE A 297 8.74 -27.77 -20.93
CA ILE A 297 8.58 -28.14 -22.35
C ILE A 297 9.86 -27.77 -23.14
N GLY A 298 10.46 -26.61 -22.85
CA GLY A 298 11.73 -26.21 -23.44
C GLY A 298 12.86 -27.21 -23.17
N ILE A 299 12.99 -27.64 -21.90
CA ILE A 299 13.96 -28.67 -21.50
C ILE A 299 13.64 -29.99 -22.23
N MET A 300 12.38 -30.41 -22.28
CA MET A 300 11.96 -31.63 -22.96
C MET A 300 12.36 -31.62 -24.43
N ASN A 301 12.09 -30.53 -25.16
CA ASN A 301 12.42 -30.41 -26.57
C ASN A 301 13.93 -30.49 -26.83
N ILE A 302 14.72 -29.80 -25.99
CA ILE A 302 16.18 -29.83 -26.12
C ILE A 302 16.73 -31.22 -25.78
N MET A 303 16.17 -31.88 -24.77
CA MET A 303 16.54 -33.26 -24.43
C MET A 303 16.15 -34.25 -25.54
N LEU A 304 15.00 -34.09 -26.18
CA LEU A 304 14.59 -34.92 -27.32
C LEU A 304 15.60 -34.80 -28.45
N VAL A 305 15.97 -33.58 -28.83
CA VAL A 305 16.98 -33.33 -29.88
C VAL A 305 18.36 -33.88 -29.48
N SER A 306 18.77 -33.73 -28.22
CA SER A 306 20.05 -34.28 -27.71
C SER A 306 20.09 -35.80 -27.78
N VAL A 307 18.97 -36.48 -27.46
CA VAL A 307 18.86 -37.94 -27.51
C VAL A 307 18.84 -38.42 -28.97
N THR A 308 18.13 -37.73 -29.87
CA THR A 308 18.08 -38.12 -31.30
C THR A 308 19.44 -38.00 -31.98
N GLU A 309 20.20 -36.94 -31.68
CA GLU A 309 21.57 -36.77 -32.17
C GLU A 309 22.55 -37.82 -31.63
N ARG A 310 22.35 -38.29 -30.39
CA ARG A 310 23.21 -39.31 -29.74
C ARG A 310 22.73 -40.75 -29.97
N THR A 311 21.80 -41.00 -30.87
CA THR A 311 21.24 -42.35 -31.14
C THR A 311 22.30 -43.40 -31.48
N ARG A 312 23.30 -43.06 -32.32
CA ARG A 312 24.42 -43.97 -32.64
C ARG A 312 25.27 -44.32 -31.41
N GLU A 313 25.52 -43.35 -30.53
CA GLU A 313 26.28 -43.57 -29.30
C GLU A 313 25.50 -44.46 -28.31
N ILE A 314 24.19 -44.21 -28.17
CA ILE A 314 23.30 -45.05 -27.34
C ILE A 314 23.28 -46.48 -27.87
N GLY A 315 23.21 -46.66 -29.19
CA GLY A 315 23.26 -47.97 -29.85
C GLY A 315 24.55 -48.73 -29.55
N LEU A 316 25.71 -48.06 -29.61
CA LEU A 316 27.00 -48.66 -29.28
C LEU A 316 27.07 -49.09 -27.80
N ARG A 317 26.58 -48.26 -26.87
CA ARG A 317 26.55 -48.60 -25.44
C ARG A 317 25.63 -49.78 -25.14
N LYS A 318 24.48 -49.87 -25.80
CA LYS A 318 23.57 -51.03 -25.69
C LYS A 318 24.20 -52.30 -26.27
N ALA A 319 24.92 -52.20 -27.38
CA ALA A 319 25.64 -53.32 -27.99
C ALA A 319 26.73 -53.90 -27.05
N ILE A 320 27.30 -53.06 -26.18
CA ILE A 320 28.31 -53.45 -25.17
C ILE A 320 27.66 -53.88 -23.83
N GLY A 321 26.32 -53.90 -23.74
CA GLY A 321 25.57 -54.48 -22.62
C GLY A 321 24.92 -53.49 -21.65
N ALA A 322 24.85 -52.19 -21.97
CA ALA A 322 24.13 -51.22 -21.15
C ALA A 322 22.61 -51.48 -21.16
N LYS A 323 21.97 -51.46 -19.98
CA LYS A 323 20.51 -51.65 -19.86
C LYS A 323 19.75 -50.35 -20.21
N ASN A 324 18.49 -50.47 -20.60
CA ASN A 324 17.62 -49.30 -20.86
C ASN A 324 17.54 -48.34 -19.65
N ARG A 325 17.56 -48.88 -18.43
CA ARG A 325 17.56 -48.10 -17.20
C ARG A 325 18.84 -47.26 -17.05
N ASP A 326 20.00 -47.79 -17.46
CA ASP A 326 21.27 -47.07 -17.35
C ASP A 326 21.26 -45.83 -18.24
N ILE A 327 20.76 -45.96 -19.47
CA ILE A 327 20.61 -44.84 -20.42
C ILE A 327 19.60 -43.82 -19.89
N LEU A 328 18.44 -44.26 -19.39
CA LEU A 328 17.42 -43.37 -18.82
C LEU A 328 17.97 -42.59 -17.62
N THR A 329 18.64 -43.27 -16.69
CA THR A 329 19.22 -42.63 -15.49
C THR A 329 20.29 -41.60 -15.84
N GLN A 330 21.09 -41.86 -16.90
CA GLN A 330 22.09 -40.91 -17.37
C GLN A 330 21.45 -39.61 -17.89
N PHE A 331 20.46 -39.72 -18.79
CA PHE A 331 19.81 -38.53 -19.36
C PHE A 331 18.98 -37.79 -18.31
N LEU A 332 18.32 -38.50 -17.40
CA LEU A 332 17.62 -37.89 -16.28
C LEU A 332 18.58 -37.07 -15.41
N PHE A 333 19.76 -37.63 -15.07
CA PHE A 333 20.78 -36.90 -14.31
C PHE A 333 21.31 -35.68 -15.08
N GLU A 334 21.52 -35.79 -16.40
CA GLU A 334 21.96 -34.66 -17.24
C GLU A 334 20.93 -33.51 -17.20
N SER A 335 19.63 -33.82 -17.30
CA SER A 335 18.55 -32.84 -17.17
C SER A 335 18.47 -32.24 -15.77
N VAL A 336 18.49 -33.07 -14.72
CA VAL A 336 18.40 -32.62 -13.32
C VAL A 336 19.57 -31.69 -12.98
N ILE A 337 20.79 -32.04 -13.37
CA ILE A 337 21.96 -31.17 -13.15
C ILE A 337 21.79 -29.82 -13.85
N LEU A 338 21.30 -29.83 -15.09
CA LEU A 338 21.08 -28.61 -15.86
C LEU A 338 20.00 -27.73 -15.19
N THR A 339 18.89 -28.32 -14.76
CA THR A 339 17.82 -27.60 -14.04
C THR A 339 18.28 -27.10 -12.68
N CYS A 340 19.03 -27.89 -11.91
CA CYS A 340 19.58 -27.46 -10.62
C CYS A 340 20.58 -26.31 -10.78
N LEU A 341 21.46 -26.35 -11.79
CA LEU A 341 22.40 -25.27 -12.07
C LEU A 341 21.68 -24.00 -12.52
N GLY A 342 20.74 -24.12 -13.48
CA GLY A 342 19.92 -23.00 -13.91
C GLY A 342 19.09 -22.40 -12.78
N GLY A 343 18.52 -23.25 -11.91
CA GLY A 343 17.77 -22.82 -10.74
C GLY A 343 18.62 -22.15 -9.68
N ALA A 344 19.79 -22.71 -9.34
CA ALA A 344 20.71 -22.10 -8.39
C ALA A 344 21.19 -20.72 -8.88
N ILE A 345 21.51 -20.60 -10.16
CA ILE A 345 21.92 -19.33 -10.77
C ILE A 345 20.75 -18.34 -10.78
N GLY A 346 19.54 -18.78 -11.15
CA GLY A 346 18.33 -17.96 -11.14
C GLY A 346 17.97 -17.46 -9.75
N ILE A 347 18.04 -18.31 -8.73
CA ILE A 347 17.84 -17.94 -7.33
C ILE A 347 18.91 -16.94 -6.88
N PHE A 348 20.18 -17.20 -7.19
CA PHE A 348 21.28 -16.31 -6.81
C PHE A 348 21.09 -14.89 -7.38
N PHE A 349 20.82 -14.76 -8.68
CA PHE A 349 20.55 -13.46 -9.28
C PHE A 349 19.22 -12.86 -8.80
N GLY A 350 18.19 -13.67 -8.61
CA GLY A 350 16.89 -13.24 -8.08
C GLY A 350 17.03 -12.60 -6.69
N ILE A 351 17.79 -13.23 -5.79
CA ILE A 351 18.04 -12.68 -4.44
C ILE A 351 18.85 -11.39 -4.53
N ILE A 352 19.95 -11.37 -5.31
CA ILE A 352 20.82 -10.19 -5.42
C ILE A 352 20.06 -8.97 -5.96
N LEU A 353 19.15 -9.17 -6.91
CA LEU A 353 18.35 -8.10 -7.50
C LEU A 353 17.10 -7.76 -6.69
N SER A 354 16.69 -8.62 -5.76
CA SER A 354 15.51 -8.46 -4.91
C SER A 354 15.81 -7.73 -3.60
N ILE A 355 17.06 -7.77 -3.14
CA ILE A 355 17.57 -6.92 -2.05
C ILE A 355 17.71 -5.51 -2.59
#